data_AF-A0A9E5R6M3-F1
#
_entry.id   AF-A0A9E5R6M3-F1
#
_cell.length_a   1.000
_cell.length_b   1.000
_cell.length_c   1.000
_cell.angle_alpha   90.00
_cell.angle_beta   90.00
_cell.angle_gamma   90.00
#
_symmetry.space_group_name_H-M   'P 1'
#
loop_
_entity.id
_entity.type
_entity.pdbx_description
1 polymer ?
#
loop_
_entity_poly.entity_id
_entity_poly.type
_entity_poly.pdbx_seq_one_letter_code
_entity_poly.pdbx_strand_id
1 'polypeptide(L)'
;MRTPAPAEAQRTTRPASVTPLENTSARQRLAETHIGRGDEAVARRNYGLAVAAYTNALELLPTAELYYKRASVQRALLGSQSGDGGAWQQGRE
;
A
#
# COMPACT_ATOMS: atom_id res chain seq x y z
N MET A 1 -41.08 40.36 22.29
CA MET A 1 -40.87 39.95 20.88
C MET A 1 -39.45 39.42 20.74
N ARG A 2 -39.31 38.17 20.24
CA ARG A 2 -38.12 37.49 19.68
C ARG A 2 -36.70 37.85 20.21
N THR A 3 -36.08 36.90 20.90
CA THR A 3 -34.63 36.63 20.75
C THR A 3 -34.39 35.90 19.41
N PRO A 4 -33.17 35.92 18.85
CA PRO A 4 -32.16 34.90 19.19
C PRO A 4 -30.78 35.54 19.47
N ALA A 5 -30.13 35.22 20.59
CA ALA A 5 -29.17 34.13 20.80
C ALA A 5 -27.94 34.19 19.84
N PRO A 6 -26.70 34.22 20.38
CA PRO A 6 -25.47 34.34 19.61
C PRO A 6 -25.27 33.12 18.70
N ALA A 7 -24.77 33.35 17.49
CA ALA A 7 -24.45 32.32 16.52
C ALA A 7 -23.23 31.49 16.98
N GLU A 8 -23.43 30.63 17.98
CA GLU A 8 -22.67 29.40 18.17
C GLU A 8 -22.96 28.45 16.99
N ALA A 9 -22.21 28.58 15.90
CA ALA A 9 -22.28 27.61 14.79
C ALA A 9 -20.93 27.40 14.10
N GLN A 10 -19.83 27.50 14.86
CA GLN A 10 -18.56 26.91 14.47
C GLN A 10 -18.22 25.73 15.39
N ARG A 11 -19.24 24.95 15.75
CA ARG A 11 -19.03 23.58 16.20
C ARG A 11 -19.03 22.69 14.97
N THR A 12 -17.94 21.94 14.86
CA THR A 12 -17.93 20.59 14.31
C THR A 12 -18.21 20.43 12.81
N THR A 13 -17.21 20.76 11.97
CA THR A 13 -16.77 19.73 11.02
C THR A 13 -15.98 18.68 11.82
N ARG A 14 -16.66 17.99 12.74
CA ARG A 14 -16.22 16.67 13.18
C ARG A 14 -16.23 15.88 11.89
N PRO A 15 -15.10 15.38 11.35
CA PRO A 15 -15.14 14.60 10.13
C PRO A 15 -16.18 13.52 10.39
N ALA A 16 -17.27 13.61 9.62
CA ALA A 16 -18.37 12.67 9.70
C ALA A 16 -17.72 11.29 9.71
N SER A 17 -18.02 10.52 10.74
CA SER A 17 -17.52 9.18 11.02
C SER A 17 -16.97 8.53 9.75
N VAL A 18 -15.64 8.57 9.56
CA VAL A 18 -15.00 7.84 8.46
C VAL A 18 -15.29 6.39 8.79
N THR A 19 -16.35 5.85 8.21
CA THR A 19 -16.80 4.51 8.58
C THR A 19 -15.63 3.57 8.30
N PRO A 20 -15.33 2.63 9.22
CA PRO A 20 -14.25 1.66 8.98
C PRO A 20 -14.38 0.94 7.63
N LEU A 21 -15.62 0.83 7.13
CA LEU A 21 -15.96 0.21 5.85
C LEU A 21 -15.41 0.99 4.65
N GLU A 22 -15.59 2.32 4.58
CA GLU A 22 -15.11 3.13 3.45
C GLU A 22 -13.57 3.21 3.40
N ASN A 23 -12.94 3.33 4.58
CA ASN A 23 -11.49 3.31 4.71
C ASN A 23 -10.90 1.94 4.31
N THR A 24 -11.58 0.85 4.64
CA THR A 24 -11.18 -0.50 4.23
C THR A 24 -11.28 -0.66 2.71
N SER A 25 -12.36 -0.18 2.08
CA SER A 25 -12.53 -0.24 0.62
C SER A 25 -11.55 0.65 -0.16
N ALA A 26 -11.14 1.79 0.42
CA ALA A 26 -10.10 2.62 -0.16
C ALA A 26 -8.73 1.93 -0.08
N ARG A 27 -8.39 1.33 1.08
CA ARG A 27 -7.16 0.54 1.26
C ARG A 27 -7.14 -0.69 0.36
N GLN A 28 -8.29 -1.34 0.16
CA GLN A 28 -8.45 -2.44 -0.78
C GLN A 28 -8.09 -2.03 -2.20
N ARG A 29 -8.71 -0.97 -2.73
CA ARG A 29 -8.41 -0.48 -4.08
C ARG A 29 -6.96 -0.03 -4.26
N LEU A 30 -6.39 0.60 -3.22
CA LEU A 30 -4.99 1.02 -3.25
C LEU A 30 -4.06 -0.20 -3.24
N ALA A 31 -4.34 -1.21 -2.40
CA ALA A 31 -3.60 -2.47 -2.39
C ALA A 31 -3.69 -3.18 -3.75
N GLU A 32 -4.87 -3.28 -4.35
CA GLU A 32 -5.08 -3.85 -5.69
C GLU A 32 -4.25 -3.11 -6.76
N THR A 33 -4.19 -1.78 -6.67
CA THR A 33 -3.34 -0.97 -7.56
C THR A 33 -1.86 -1.33 -7.41
N HIS A 34 -1.39 -1.50 -6.17
CA HIS A 34 -0.02 -1.91 -5.90
C HIS A 34 0.26 -3.36 -6.33
N ILE A 35 -0.70 -4.28 -6.17
CA ILE A 35 -0.61 -5.66 -6.67
C ILE A 35 -0.44 -5.64 -8.19
N GLY A 36 -1.29 -4.89 -8.91
CA GLY A 36 -1.20 -4.77 -10.36
C GLY A 36 0.13 -4.21 -10.85
N ARG A 37 0.68 -3.20 -10.15
CA ARG A 37 2.04 -2.70 -10.43
C ARG A 37 3.11 -3.76 -10.19
N GLY A 38 2.95 -4.58 -9.16
CA GLY A 38 3.83 -5.70 -8.87
C GLY A 38 3.79 -6.75 -9.98
N ASP A 39 2.59 -7.15 -10.41
CA ASP A 39 2.38 -8.11 -11.50
C ASP A 39 2.97 -7.59 -12.83
N GLU A 40 2.78 -6.31 -13.16
CA GLU A 40 3.42 -5.67 -14.33
C GLU A 40 4.95 -5.69 -14.22
N ALA A 41 5.50 -5.36 -13.05
CA ALA A 41 6.94 -5.39 -12.82
C ALA A 41 7.51 -6.82 -12.93
N VAL A 42 6.78 -7.85 -12.47
CA VAL A 42 7.14 -9.26 -12.68
C VAL A 42 7.15 -9.62 -14.17
N ALA A 43 6.13 -9.18 -14.92
CA ALA A 43 6.07 -9.42 -16.37
C ALA A 43 7.25 -8.78 -17.10
N ARG A 44 7.74 -7.63 -16.61
CA ARG A 44 8.95 -6.95 -17.10
C ARG A 44 10.26 -7.51 -16.52
N ARG A 45 10.20 -8.58 -15.72
CA ARG A 45 11.35 -9.17 -14.98
C ARG A 45 12.05 -8.18 -14.03
N ASN A 46 11.41 -7.07 -13.71
CA ASN A 46 11.93 -6.11 -12.75
C ASN A 46 11.50 -6.55 -11.34
N TYR A 47 12.16 -7.61 -10.85
CA TYR A 47 11.78 -8.24 -9.59
C TYR A 47 11.99 -7.31 -8.37
N GLY A 48 12.92 -6.35 -8.45
CA GLY A 48 13.12 -5.34 -7.41
C GLY A 48 11.91 -4.42 -7.23
N LEU A 49 11.41 -3.86 -8.33
CA LEU A 49 10.18 -3.04 -8.31
C LEU A 49 8.96 -3.86 -7.89
N ALA A 50 8.87 -5.12 -8.31
CA ALA A 50 7.78 -6.01 -7.91
C ALA A 50 7.76 -6.28 -6.40
N VAL A 51 8.93 -6.52 -5.77
CA VAL A 51 9.02 -6.67 -4.30
C VAL A 51 8.53 -5.42 -3.58
N ALA A 52 8.96 -4.23 -4.03
CA ALA A 52 8.51 -2.96 -3.44
C ALA A 52 6.99 -2.77 -3.57
N ALA A 53 6.43 -3.06 -4.75
CA ALA A 53 5.00 -2.95 -5.00
C ALA A 53 4.18 -3.90 -4.11
N TYR A 54 4.56 -5.17 -3.99
CA TYR A 54 3.87 -6.10 -3.09
C TYR A 54 4.06 -5.77 -1.61
N THR A 55 5.19 -5.16 -1.24
CA THR A 55 5.42 -4.69 0.14
C THR A 55 4.42 -3.58 0.49
N ASN A 56 4.29 -2.55 -0.36
CA ASN A 56 3.30 -1.48 -0.16
C ASN A 56 1.87 -2.03 -0.11
N ALA A 57 1.54 -3.02 -0.95
CA ALA A 57 0.23 -3.64 -0.93
C ALA A 57 -0.04 -4.42 0.37
N LEU A 58 0.97 -5.06 0.94
CA LEU A 58 0.88 -5.77 2.23
C LEU A 58 0.71 -4.83 3.43
N GLU A 59 1.26 -3.61 3.37
CA GLU A 59 1.04 -2.59 4.41
C GLU A 59 -0.42 -2.14 4.47
N LEU A 60 -1.13 -2.22 3.34
CA LEU A 60 -2.53 -1.85 3.21
C LEU A 60 -3.45 -3.03 3.51
N LEU A 61 -3.13 -4.20 2.94
CA LEU A 61 -3.85 -5.45 3.09
C LEU A 61 -2.88 -6.62 3.24
N PRO A 62 -2.59 -7.04 4.47
CA PRO A 62 -1.82 -8.24 4.70
C PRO A 62 -2.70 -9.46 4.38
N THR A 63 -2.46 -10.10 3.24
CA THR A 63 -3.11 -11.36 2.87
C THR A 63 -2.08 -12.43 2.54
N ALA A 64 -2.43 -13.70 2.77
CA ALA A 64 -1.56 -14.82 2.48
C ALA A 64 -1.13 -14.88 0.99
N GLU A 65 -2.03 -14.49 0.08
CA GLU A 65 -1.75 -14.43 -1.36
C GLU A 65 -0.62 -13.43 -1.66
N LEU A 66 -0.64 -12.24 -1.07
CA LEU A 66 0.41 -11.25 -1.30
C LEU A 66 1.75 -11.70 -0.71
N TYR A 67 1.74 -12.35 0.45
CA TYR A 67 2.96 -12.95 0.99
C TYR A 67 3.55 -13.98 0.04
N TYR A 68 2.72 -14.81 -0.59
CA TYR A 68 3.14 -15.77 -1.60
C TYR A 68 3.69 -15.10 -2.87
N LYS A 69 2.98 -14.08 -3.39
CA LYS A 69 3.43 -13.27 -4.54
C LYS A 69 4.79 -12.63 -4.25
N ARG A 70 4.95 -11.95 -3.11
CA ARG A 70 6.22 -11.34 -2.70
C ARG A 70 7.33 -12.39 -2.59
N ALA A 71 7.09 -13.50 -1.90
CA ALA A 71 8.08 -14.55 -1.72
C ALA A 71 8.52 -15.18 -3.05
N SER A 72 7.58 -15.42 -3.97
CA SER A 72 7.87 -15.92 -5.32
C SER A 72 8.80 -14.98 -6.08
N VAL A 73 8.48 -13.68 -6.08
CA VAL A 73 9.33 -12.66 -6.71
C VAL A 73 10.67 -12.53 -6.02
N GLN A 74 10.70 -12.59 -4.69
CA GLN A 74 11.93 -12.48 -3.92
C GLN A 74 12.88 -13.64 -4.22
N ARG A 75 12.34 -14.85 -4.45
CA ARG A 75 13.11 -16.00 -4.94
C ARG A 75 13.64 -15.78 -6.36
N ALA A 76 12.81 -15.25 -7.26
CA ALA A 76 13.23 -14.91 -8.62
C ALA A 76 14.30 -13.81 -8.63
N LEU A 77 14.17 -12.82 -7.74
CA LEU A 77 15.09 -11.73 -7.55
C LEU A 77 16.46 -12.22 -7.04
N LEU A 78 16.47 -13.11 -6.04
CA LEU A 78 17.68 -13.75 -5.54
C LEU A 78 18.35 -14.59 -6.63
N GLY A 79 17.58 -15.38 -7.39
CA GLY A 79 18.11 -16.13 -8.53
C GLY A 79 18.67 -15.23 -9.65
N SER A 80 18.12 -14.04 -9.82
CA SER A 80 18.60 -13.05 -10.80
C SER A 80 19.85 -12.31 -10.33
N GLN A 81 20.02 -12.12 -9.02
CA GLN A 81 21.21 -11.46 -8.43
C GLN A 81 22.41 -12.35 -8.30
N SER A 82 22.22 -13.67 -8.28
CA SER A 82 23.33 -14.63 -8.30
C SER A 82 24.15 -14.56 -9.59
N GLY A 83 23.70 -13.80 -10.61
CA GLY A 83 24.39 -13.63 -11.89
C GLY A 83 25.33 -12.42 -11.97
N ASP A 84 25.12 -11.35 -11.20
CA ASP A 84 25.94 -10.14 -11.28
C ASP A 84 26.00 -9.45 -9.92
N GLY A 85 27.22 -9.26 -9.41
CA GLY A 85 27.47 -8.74 -8.07
C GLY A 85 26.86 -7.35 -7.82
N GLY A 86 26.21 -7.23 -6.66
CA GLY A 86 26.22 -5.99 -5.87
C GLY A 86 24.97 -5.10 -5.95
N ALA A 87 24.64 -4.57 -4.77
CA ALA A 87 23.79 -3.41 -4.48
C ALA A 87 22.28 -3.64 -4.25
N TRP A 88 21.93 -4.16 -3.06
CA TRP A 88 20.84 -3.56 -2.27
C TRP A 88 21.45 -2.69 -1.19
N GLN A 89 21.83 -1.48 -1.57
CA GLN A 89 21.89 -0.41 -0.59
C GLN A 89 20.45 -0.08 -0.17
N GLN A 90 20.10 -0.41 1.06
CA GLN A 90 19.25 0.48 1.84
C GLN A 90 19.99 0.77 3.13
N GLY A 91 20.61 1.95 3.16
CA GLY A 91 21.06 2.58 4.38
C GLY A 91 19.86 2.79 5.30
N ARG A 92 19.92 2.16 6.47
CA ARG A 92 19.23 2.61 7.67
C ARG A 92 20.25 2.44 8.80
N GLU A 93 20.87 3.53 9.19
CA GLU A 93 21.27 3.93 10.55
C GLU A 93 22.01 5.26 10.51
#